data_AF-A0A3C0FIP8-F1
#
_entry.id   AF-A0A3C0FIP8-F1
#
_cell.length_a   1.000
_cell.length_b   1.000
_cell.length_c   1.000
_cell.angle_alpha   90.00
_cell.angle_beta   90.00
_cell.angle_gamma   90.00
#
_symmetry.space_group_name_H-M   'P 1'
#
loop_
_entity.id
_entity.type
_entity.pdbx_description
1 polymer ?
#
loop_
_entity_poly.entity_id
_entity_poly.type
_entity_poly.pdbx_seq_one_letter_code
_entity_poly.pdbx_strand_id
1 'polypeptide(L)'
;MPDKIRRLKSFEFPVAVDWAAKEGWNPGIHDAEVFFNTDTEGFWGAFDKQGLAAVISAVQYSSDFGFVGFYICRPDRRGSGLGYRLWQTVLEDSVLKTVGLDGVVDQQDNYRKSGFEFAHRNIRFGGVVETDVDTPDDLITLEINDIAIVDAFEQTCNLFPESRLNFLRGWIGNAKHTALALKGPMGIRGYGVIRPCLEGHKIGPLFVQDAKDAKILFGALLQSRSDQGSKVYLDVPEPNQAAVDLAKMHGMAQEFETARMYKGPAPELDLDNIFGISSFELG
;
A
#
# COMPACT_ATOMS: atom_id res chain seq x y z
N MET A 1 16.16 -6.62 -31.86
CA MET A 1 14.70 -6.70 -31.70
C MET A 1 14.31 -5.54 -30.81
N PRO A 2 13.30 -4.74 -31.18
CA PRO A 2 12.81 -3.70 -30.29
C PRO A 2 12.32 -4.33 -28.99
N ASP A 3 12.45 -3.58 -27.89
CA ASP A 3 11.97 -4.03 -26.58
C ASP A 3 10.45 -4.29 -26.66
N LYS A 4 10.00 -5.43 -26.14
CA LYS A 4 8.58 -5.83 -26.17
C LYS A 4 7.89 -5.37 -24.89
N ILE A 5 6.84 -4.56 -25.00
CA ILE A 5 5.98 -4.17 -23.86
C ILE A 5 4.71 -5.02 -23.87
N ARG A 6 4.34 -5.57 -22.72
CA ARG A 6 3.10 -6.36 -22.53
C ARG A 6 2.74 -6.50 -21.06
N ARG A 7 1.53 -6.97 -20.78
CA ARG A 7 1.14 -7.41 -19.44
C ARG A 7 2.02 -8.54 -18.91
N LEU A 8 2.24 -8.52 -17.61
CA LEU A 8 2.91 -9.58 -16.87
C LEU A 8 1.94 -10.74 -16.64
N LYS A 9 2.49 -11.95 -16.62
CA LYS A 9 1.80 -13.13 -16.10
C LYS A 9 2.02 -13.23 -14.60
N SER A 10 1.14 -13.93 -13.89
CA SER A 10 1.23 -14.10 -12.43
C SER A 10 2.60 -14.60 -11.97
N PHE A 11 3.21 -15.56 -12.68
CA PHE A 11 4.53 -16.10 -12.33
C PHE A 11 5.70 -15.14 -12.63
N GLU A 12 5.49 -14.07 -13.39
CA GLU A 12 6.50 -13.06 -13.70
C GLU A 12 6.47 -11.89 -12.70
N PHE A 13 5.31 -11.62 -12.11
CA PHE A 13 5.12 -10.52 -11.18
C PHE A 13 5.98 -10.57 -9.90
N PRO A 14 6.28 -11.74 -9.30
CA PRO A 14 7.17 -11.81 -8.14
C PRO A 14 8.54 -11.13 -8.36
N VAL A 15 9.04 -11.09 -9.60
CA VAL A 15 10.29 -10.37 -9.93
C VAL A 15 10.18 -8.87 -9.64
N ALA A 16 9.00 -8.27 -9.83
CA ALA A 16 8.76 -6.85 -9.53
C ALA A 16 8.82 -6.59 -8.01
N VAL A 17 8.30 -7.53 -7.22
CA VAL A 17 8.37 -7.48 -5.75
C VAL A 17 9.81 -7.63 -5.27
N ASP A 18 10.59 -8.55 -5.86
CA ASP A 18 12.02 -8.68 -5.58
C ASP A 18 12.81 -7.42 -5.92
N TRP A 19 12.43 -6.71 -6.99
CA TRP A 19 13.05 -5.44 -7.34
C TRP A 19 12.68 -4.34 -6.34
N ALA A 20 11.41 -4.25 -5.93
CA ALA A 20 10.98 -3.31 -4.88
C ALA A 20 11.75 -3.55 -3.56
N ALA A 21 11.98 -4.81 -3.19
CA ALA A 21 12.82 -5.15 -2.05
C ALA A 21 14.26 -4.61 -2.19
N LYS A 22 14.87 -4.74 -3.38
CA LYS A 22 16.22 -4.22 -3.66
C LYS A 22 16.29 -2.69 -3.68
N GLU A 23 15.19 -2.01 -3.96
CA GLU A 23 15.06 -0.55 -3.82
C GLU A 23 14.78 -0.11 -2.36
N GLY A 24 14.73 -1.05 -1.40
CA GLY A 24 14.52 -0.76 0.01
C GLY A 24 13.05 -0.61 0.42
N TRP A 25 12.09 -1.01 -0.43
CA TRP A 25 10.66 -0.80 -0.14
C TRP A 25 10.08 -1.83 0.85
N ASN A 26 10.86 -2.85 1.24
CA ASN A 26 10.51 -3.88 2.22
C ASN A 26 9.10 -4.52 2.00
N PRO A 27 8.75 -5.01 0.80
CA PRO A 27 7.42 -5.55 0.54
C PRO A 27 7.08 -6.76 1.43
N GLY A 28 5.78 -7.03 1.61
CA GLY A 28 5.30 -8.21 2.33
C GLY A 28 5.68 -9.51 1.63
N ILE A 29 5.95 -10.57 2.41
CA ILE A 29 6.36 -11.88 1.89
C ILE A 29 5.28 -12.50 1.00
N HIS A 30 4.01 -12.18 1.28
CA HIS A 30 2.84 -12.72 0.58
C HIS A 30 2.08 -11.66 -0.24
N ASP A 31 2.66 -10.46 -0.41
CA ASP A 31 1.99 -9.35 -1.09
C ASP A 31 1.83 -9.62 -2.60
N ALA A 32 2.76 -10.36 -3.21
CA ALA A 32 2.80 -10.57 -4.66
C ALA A 32 1.49 -11.16 -5.23
N GLU A 33 0.96 -12.19 -4.58
CA GLU A 33 -0.28 -12.83 -5.00
C GLU A 33 -1.49 -11.90 -4.81
N VAL A 34 -1.55 -11.19 -3.69
CA VAL A 34 -2.66 -10.28 -3.38
C VAL A 34 -2.69 -9.10 -4.35
N PHE A 35 -1.53 -8.50 -4.61
CA PHE A 35 -1.40 -7.41 -5.57
C PHE A 35 -1.80 -7.85 -6.98
N PHE A 36 -1.27 -8.99 -7.46
CA PHE A 36 -1.61 -9.48 -8.80
C PHE A 36 -3.10 -9.78 -8.95
N ASN A 37 -3.73 -10.36 -7.93
CA ASN A 37 -5.16 -10.69 -7.96
C ASN A 37 -6.09 -9.48 -7.72
N THR A 38 -5.54 -8.33 -7.32
CA THR A 38 -6.33 -7.07 -7.21
C THR A 38 -6.78 -6.61 -8.60
N ASP A 39 -5.88 -6.67 -9.58
CA ASP A 39 -6.12 -6.40 -11.00
C ASP A 39 -5.12 -7.20 -11.85
N THR A 40 -5.57 -8.32 -12.41
CA THR A 40 -4.70 -9.22 -13.19
C THR A 40 -4.19 -8.59 -14.49
N GLU A 41 -4.79 -7.48 -14.92
CA GLU A 41 -4.44 -6.76 -16.16
C GLU A 41 -3.65 -5.46 -15.89
N GLY A 42 -3.45 -5.11 -14.61
CA GLY A 42 -2.83 -3.87 -14.16
C GLY A 42 -1.29 -3.86 -14.17
N PHE A 43 -0.64 -4.98 -14.46
CA PHE A 43 0.82 -5.12 -14.34
C PHE A 43 1.50 -5.27 -15.70
N TRP A 44 2.48 -4.41 -15.99
CA TRP A 44 3.13 -4.33 -17.29
C TRP A 44 4.65 -4.46 -17.19
N GLY A 45 5.24 -5.11 -18.18
CA GLY A 45 6.67 -5.29 -18.30
C GLY A 45 7.21 -4.92 -19.67
N ALA A 46 8.41 -4.36 -19.68
CA ALA A 46 9.22 -4.20 -20.89
C ALA A 46 10.32 -5.27 -20.91
N PHE A 47 10.45 -5.99 -22.02
CA PHE A 47 11.33 -7.14 -22.18
C PHE A 47 12.40 -6.87 -23.22
N ASP A 48 13.65 -7.17 -22.86
CA ASP A 48 14.81 -7.19 -23.77
C ASP A 48 15.32 -8.63 -23.97
N LYS A 49 16.52 -8.78 -24.56
CA LYS A 49 17.12 -10.10 -24.80
C LYS A 49 17.43 -10.90 -23.53
N GLN A 50 17.56 -10.23 -22.39
CA GLN A 50 17.84 -10.84 -21.08
C GLN A 50 16.55 -11.09 -20.27
N GLY A 51 15.38 -10.78 -20.83
CA GLY A 51 14.09 -10.94 -20.18
C GLY A 51 13.52 -9.61 -19.68
N LEU A 52 12.86 -9.64 -18.52
CA LEU A 52 12.24 -8.44 -17.95
C LEU A 52 13.30 -7.38 -17.63
N ALA A 53 13.07 -6.15 -18.11
CA ALA A 53 14.01 -5.04 -18.03
C ALA A 53 13.42 -3.80 -17.33
N ALA A 54 12.11 -3.62 -17.37
CA ALA A 54 11.38 -2.62 -16.60
C ALA A 54 9.97 -3.12 -16.28
N VAL A 55 9.40 -2.64 -15.18
CA VAL A 55 8.04 -2.94 -14.72
C VAL A 55 7.34 -1.65 -14.31
N ILE A 56 6.01 -1.65 -14.42
CA ILE A 56 5.10 -0.66 -13.87
C ILE A 56 3.78 -1.36 -13.53
N SER A 57 3.15 -0.99 -12.43
CA SER A 57 1.73 -1.30 -12.19
C SER A 57 0.88 -0.05 -12.44
N ALA A 58 -0.31 -0.27 -12.97
CA ALA A 58 -1.40 0.69 -13.10
C ALA A 58 -2.69 -0.06 -12.77
N VAL A 59 -2.88 -0.33 -11.48
CA VAL A 59 -3.99 -1.12 -10.94
C VAL A 59 -5.26 -0.29 -10.98
N GLN A 60 -6.33 -0.84 -11.55
CA GLN A 60 -7.63 -0.16 -11.61
C GLN A 60 -8.54 -0.67 -10.50
N TYR A 61 -9.09 0.24 -9.70
CA TYR A 61 -10.09 -0.08 -8.67
C TYR A 61 -11.51 0.15 -9.17
N SER A 62 -11.70 1.13 -10.05
CA SER A 62 -12.96 1.41 -10.74
C SER A 62 -12.69 1.86 -12.17
N SER A 63 -13.74 2.23 -12.91
CA SER A 63 -13.59 2.90 -14.20
C SER A 63 -13.04 4.33 -14.10
N ASP A 64 -13.06 4.92 -12.89
CA ASP A 64 -12.73 6.32 -12.64
C ASP A 64 -11.41 6.49 -11.88
N PHE A 65 -10.99 5.48 -11.09
CA PHE A 65 -9.77 5.55 -10.28
C PHE A 65 -8.82 4.37 -10.49
N GLY A 66 -7.52 4.68 -10.54
CA GLY A 66 -6.46 3.69 -10.50
C GLY A 66 -5.22 4.18 -9.78
N PHE A 67 -4.28 3.26 -9.55
CA PHE A 67 -3.08 3.50 -8.77
C PHE A 67 -1.83 2.99 -9.49
N VAL A 68 -0.82 3.84 -9.60
CA VAL A 68 0.46 3.52 -10.22
C VAL A 68 1.50 3.20 -9.17
N GLY A 69 2.16 2.06 -9.35
CA GLY A 69 3.22 1.56 -8.47
C GLY A 69 4.26 0.78 -9.25
N PHE A 70 5.19 0.13 -8.54
CA PHE A 70 6.22 -0.74 -9.09
C PHE A 70 6.95 -0.17 -10.33
N TYR A 71 7.12 1.16 -10.43
CA TYR A 71 7.79 1.77 -11.58
C TYR A 71 9.31 1.64 -11.43
N ILE A 72 9.84 0.48 -11.79
CA ILE A 72 11.22 0.08 -11.53
C ILE A 72 11.88 -0.41 -12.82
N CYS A 73 13.13 -0.01 -13.03
CA CYS A 73 13.93 -0.44 -14.18
C CYS A 73 15.24 -1.07 -13.71
N ARG A 74 15.64 -2.17 -14.37
CA ARG A 74 16.90 -2.87 -14.13
C ARG A 74 18.07 -1.89 -14.28
N PRO A 75 19.07 -1.89 -13.37
CA PRO A 75 20.12 -0.87 -13.33
C PRO A 75 20.86 -0.63 -14.67
N ASP A 76 21.19 -1.68 -15.42
CA ASP A 76 21.86 -1.63 -16.73
C ASP A 76 20.99 -1.05 -17.86
N ARG A 77 19.70 -0.85 -17.62
CA ARG A 77 18.74 -0.28 -18.58
C ARG A 77 18.23 1.11 -18.17
N ARG A 78 18.66 1.64 -17.02
CA ARG A 78 18.36 3.02 -16.60
C ARG A 78 19.01 4.01 -17.56
N GLY A 79 18.39 5.17 -17.75
CA GLY A 79 18.85 6.20 -18.69
C GLY A 79 18.64 5.89 -20.18
N SER A 80 18.14 4.69 -20.54
CA SER A 80 17.89 4.30 -21.94
C SER A 80 16.56 4.81 -22.52
N GLY A 81 15.72 5.47 -21.70
CA GLY A 81 14.36 5.84 -22.05
C GLY A 81 13.35 4.67 -22.02
N LEU A 82 13.76 3.46 -21.65
CA LEU A 82 12.88 2.28 -21.58
C LEU A 82 11.72 2.48 -20.59
N GLY A 83 12.01 2.94 -19.37
CA GLY A 83 10.97 3.22 -18.37
C GLY A 83 9.95 4.24 -18.87
N TYR A 84 10.41 5.32 -19.49
CA TYR A 84 9.52 6.36 -20.02
C TYR A 84 8.62 5.82 -21.15
N ARG A 85 9.16 5.01 -22.07
CA ARG A 85 8.33 4.34 -23.09
C ARG A 85 7.29 3.41 -22.47
N LEU A 86 7.66 2.67 -21.42
CA LEU A 86 6.74 1.82 -20.68
C LEU A 86 5.64 2.64 -20.01
N TRP A 87 6.01 3.74 -19.35
CA TRP A 87 5.08 4.70 -18.74
C TRP A 87 4.09 5.26 -19.76
N GLN A 88 4.57 5.75 -20.91
CA GLN A 88 3.72 6.26 -22.00
C GLN A 88 2.74 5.19 -22.49
N THR A 89 3.24 3.98 -22.76
CA THR A 89 2.40 2.85 -23.24
C THR A 89 1.28 2.51 -22.25
N VAL A 90 1.51 2.67 -20.96
CA VAL A 90 0.54 2.29 -19.92
C VAL A 90 -0.43 3.43 -19.57
N LEU A 91 -0.01 4.69 -19.69
CA LEU A 91 -0.79 5.83 -19.18
C LEU A 91 -1.31 6.83 -20.22
N GLU A 92 -0.80 6.85 -21.47
CA GLU A 92 -1.23 7.86 -22.46
C GLU A 92 -2.71 7.71 -22.86
N ASP A 93 -3.22 6.48 -22.92
CA ASP A 93 -4.61 6.19 -23.28
C ASP A 93 -5.50 5.90 -22.06
N SER A 94 -5.04 6.23 -20.85
CA SER A 94 -5.85 6.01 -19.65
C SER A 94 -7.08 6.92 -19.65
N VAL A 95 -8.25 6.30 -19.59
CA VAL A 95 -9.55 6.99 -19.48
C VAL A 95 -9.96 7.25 -18.02
N LEU A 96 -9.08 6.92 -17.07
CA LEU A 96 -9.32 7.14 -15.64
C LEU A 96 -9.42 8.65 -15.36
N LYS A 97 -10.39 9.03 -14.52
CA LYS A 97 -10.54 10.42 -14.07
C LYS A 97 -9.41 10.81 -13.13
N THR A 98 -9.00 9.89 -12.27
CA THR A 98 -7.96 10.11 -11.28
C THR A 98 -6.99 8.93 -11.24
N VAL A 99 -5.69 9.23 -11.26
CA VAL A 99 -4.63 8.24 -11.05
C VAL A 99 -3.78 8.68 -9.86
N GLY A 100 -3.70 7.85 -8.83
CA GLY A 100 -2.82 8.05 -7.68
C GLY A 100 -1.45 7.40 -7.84
N LEU A 101 -0.44 7.92 -7.17
CA LEU A 101 0.83 7.22 -6.93
C LEU A 101 1.46 7.67 -5.61
N ASP A 102 2.39 6.85 -5.10
CA ASP A 102 3.33 7.23 -4.06
C ASP A 102 4.74 7.28 -4.65
N GLY A 103 5.18 8.49 -4.97
CA GLY A 103 6.45 8.73 -5.63
C GLY A 103 7.60 8.89 -4.63
N VAL A 104 8.71 8.19 -4.84
CA VAL A 104 9.95 8.50 -4.12
C VAL A 104 10.36 9.95 -4.39
N VAL A 105 10.96 10.60 -3.39
CA VAL A 105 11.22 12.06 -3.41
C VAL A 105 11.98 12.49 -4.66
N ASP A 106 13.00 11.74 -5.05
CA ASP A 106 13.85 12.03 -6.22
C ASP A 106 13.10 12.00 -7.56
N GLN A 107 11.89 11.41 -7.61
CA GLN A 107 11.14 11.23 -8.84
C GLN A 107 9.94 12.17 -8.98
N GLN A 108 9.65 13.00 -7.98
CA GLN A 108 8.49 13.89 -7.98
C GLN A 108 8.44 14.82 -9.20
N ASP A 109 9.58 15.39 -9.60
CA ASP A 109 9.64 16.28 -10.77
C ASP A 109 9.33 15.57 -12.08
N ASN A 110 9.62 14.28 -12.17
CA ASN A 110 9.27 13.47 -13.34
C ASN A 110 7.76 13.17 -13.38
N TYR A 111 7.14 12.94 -12.22
CA TYR A 111 5.69 12.78 -12.14
C TYR A 111 4.93 14.07 -12.42
N ARG A 112 5.43 15.23 -11.96
CA ARG A 112 4.87 16.56 -12.30
C ARG A 112 4.81 16.81 -13.80
N LYS A 113 5.87 16.43 -14.54
CA LYS A 113 5.88 16.50 -16.02
C LYS A 113 4.81 15.62 -16.68
N SER A 114 4.30 14.61 -15.97
CA SER A 114 3.23 13.72 -16.43
C SER A 114 1.84 14.15 -15.94
N GLY A 115 1.72 15.34 -15.33
CA GLY A 115 0.46 15.91 -14.86
C GLY A 115 0.05 15.48 -13.45
N PHE A 116 0.96 14.89 -12.68
CA PHE A 116 0.69 14.58 -11.27
C PHE A 116 0.97 15.79 -10.37
N GLU A 117 0.04 16.07 -9.47
CA GLU A 117 0.14 17.12 -8.46
C GLU A 117 0.37 16.51 -7.09
N PHE A 118 1.20 17.17 -6.28
CA PHE A 118 1.50 16.73 -4.92
C PHE A 118 0.28 16.93 -4.02
N ALA A 119 -0.07 15.93 -3.21
CA ALA A 119 -1.11 16.01 -2.21
C ALA A 119 -0.54 16.09 -0.80
N HIS A 120 0.23 15.08 -0.38
CA HIS A 120 0.87 15.02 0.94
C HIS A 120 2.05 14.04 0.94
N ARG A 121 2.79 13.97 2.04
CA ARG A 121 3.83 12.95 2.26
C ARG A 121 3.23 11.73 2.96
N ASN A 122 3.70 10.55 2.61
CA ASN A 122 3.57 9.37 3.45
C ASN A 122 4.94 9.03 4.03
N ILE A 123 5.01 8.76 5.33
CA ILE A 123 6.25 8.53 6.07
C ILE A 123 6.22 7.11 6.62
N ARG A 124 7.24 6.31 6.29
CA ARG A 124 7.46 5.01 6.90
C ARG A 124 8.19 5.19 8.23
N PHE A 125 7.53 4.77 9.29
CA PHE A 125 8.14 4.58 10.60
C PHE A 125 8.52 3.12 10.80
N GLY A 126 9.69 2.86 11.39
CA GLY A 126 10.20 1.53 11.69
C GLY A 126 10.79 1.46 13.10
N GLY A 127 10.59 0.34 13.80
CA GLY A 127 11.17 0.14 15.12
C GLY A 127 10.83 -1.22 15.72
N VAL A 128 11.61 -1.66 16.71
CA VAL A 128 11.23 -2.79 17.57
C VAL A 128 10.30 -2.23 18.64
N VAL A 129 9.04 -2.62 18.61
CA VAL A 129 8.01 -2.08 19.49
C VAL A 129 7.54 -3.15 20.46
N GLU A 130 7.67 -2.85 21.74
CA GLU A 130 7.03 -3.62 22.81
C GLU A 130 5.70 -2.97 23.15
N THR A 131 4.69 -3.79 23.41
CA THR A 131 3.38 -3.32 23.82
C THR A 131 2.77 -4.26 24.84
N ASP A 132 2.09 -3.66 25.81
CA ASP A 132 1.27 -4.37 26.79
C ASP A 132 -0.07 -3.63 26.81
N VAL A 133 -0.93 -4.01 25.87
CA VAL A 133 -2.31 -3.51 25.82
C VAL A 133 -3.25 -4.62 26.25
N ASP A 134 -4.25 -4.25 27.03
CA ASP A 134 -5.36 -5.15 27.32
C ASP A 134 -6.18 -5.36 26.05
N THR A 135 -6.40 -6.63 25.70
CA THR A 135 -7.30 -7.01 24.61
C THR A 135 -8.75 -6.74 25.03
N PRO A 136 -9.47 -5.82 24.36
CA PRO A 136 -10.85 -5.55 24.73
C PRO A 136 -11.78 -6.66 24.22
N ASP A 137 -12.91 -6.86 24.91
CA ASP A 137 -13.90 -7.91 24.58
C ASP A 137 -14.55 -7.71 23.19
N ASP A 138 -14.48 -6.49 22.64
CA ASP A 138 -15.05 -6.12 21.36
C ASP A 138 -14.04 -6.22 20.19
N LEU A 139 -12.82 -6.69 20.45
CA LEU A 139 -11.85 -7.03 19.41
C LEU A 139 -12.23 -8.35 18.74
N ILE A 140 -12.22 -8.35 17.41
CA ILE A 140 -12.47 -9.54 16.59
C ILE A 140 -11.37 -9.74 15.56
N THR A 141 -11.16 -11.00 15.17
CA THR A 141 -10.44 -11.35 13.95
C THR A 141 -11.38 -11.20 12.76
N LEU A 142 -10.89 -10.56 11.70
CA LEU A 142 -11.59 -10.46 10.42
C LEU A 142 -11.19 -11.64 9.54
N GLU A 143 -12.18 -12.22 8.88
CA GLU A 143 -12.02 -13.30 7.92
C GLU A 143 -12.45 -12.84 6.52
N ILE A 144 -12.20 -13.67 5.50
CA ILE A 144 -12.60 -13.38 4.11
C ILE A 144 -14.10 -13.09 3.95
N ASN A 145 -14.94 -13.60 4.83
CA ASN A 145 -16.39 -13.35 4.80
C ASN A 145 -16.76 -11.94 5.31
N ASP A 146 -15.85 -11.24 5.98
CA ASP A 146 -16.08 -9.92 6.55
C ASP A 146 -15.66 -8.78 5.60
N ILE A 147 -15.09 -9.09 4.42
CA ILE A 147 -14.57 -8.06 3.50
C ILE A 147 -15.62 -7.04 3.05
N ALA A 148 -16.89 -7.44 2.98
CA ALA A 148 -17.98 -6.52 2.63
C ALA A 148 -18.27 -5.51 3.75
N ILE A 149 -18.11 -5.90 5.02
CA ILE A 149 -18.23 -5.01 6.17
C ILE A 149 -17.07 -4.03 6.18
N VAL A 150 -15.86 -4.52 5.90
CA VAL A 150 -14.65 -3.69 5.83
C VAL A 150 -14.73 -2.69 4.67
N ASP A 151 -15.11 -3.13 3.48
CA ASP A 151 -15.28 -2.25 2.32
C ASP A 151 -16.32 -1.16 2.60
N ALA A 152 -17.47 -1.53 3.18
CA ALA A 152 -18.49 -0.55 3.59
C ALA A 152 -17.96 0.46 4.61
N PHE A 153 -17.15 0.03 5.57
CA PHE A 153 -16.48 0.93 6.52
C PHE A 153 -15.51 1.89 5.82
N GLU A 154 -14.65 1.38 4.93
CA GLU A 154 -13.73 2.22 4.13
C GLU A 154 -14.45 3.29 3.32
N GLN A 155 -15.54 2.91 2.64
CA GLN A 155 -16.33 3.82 1.83
C GLN A 155 -17.09 4.83 2.69
N THR A 156 -17.67 4.40 3.81
CA THR A 156 -18.42 5.31 4.72
C THR A 156 -17.52 6.37 5.34
N CYS A 157 -16.27 6.00 5.63
CA CYS A 157 -15.29 6.89 6.25
C CYS A 157 -14.34 7.56 5.24
N ASN A 158 -14.58 7.44 3.92
CA ASN A 158 -13.74 8.03 2.88
C ASN A 158 -12.24 7.69 3.03
N LEU A 159 -11.94 6.42 3.34
CA LEU A 159 -10.57 5.95 3.65
C LEU A 159 -9.81 5.47 2.41
N PHE A 160 -10.52 5.24 1.31
CA PHE A 160 -9.96 4.97 -0.01
C PHE A 160 -10.93 5.48 -1.09
N PRO A 161 -10.45 5.91 -2.28
CA PRO A 161 -11.32 6.56 -3.28
C PRO A 161 -12.45 5.68 -3.83
N GLU A 162 -12.29 4.36 -3.80
CA GLU A 162 -13.20 3.39 -4.42
C GLU A 162 -13.28 2.09 -3.61
N SER A 163 -14.26 1.24 -3.91
CA SER A 163 -14.31 -0.12 -3.35
C SER A 163 -13.03 -0.89 -3.67
N ARG A 164 -12.53 -1.61 -2.66
CA ARG A 164 -11.31 -2.41 -2.74
C ARG A 164 -11.56 -3.90 -2.53
N LEU A 165 -12.78 -4.39 -2.78
CA LEU A 165 -13.16 -5.79 -2.52
C LEU A 165 -12.18 -6.84 -3.09
N ASN A 166 -11.64 -6.64 -4.30
CA ASN A 166 -10.68 -7.58 -4.88
C ASN A 166 -9.34 -7.58 -4.12
N PHE A 167 -8.86 -6.41 -3.70
CA PHE A 167 -7.70 -6.28 -2.83
C PHE A 167 -7.95 -6.91 -1.46
N LEU A 168 -9.06 -6.53 -0.80
CA LEU A 168 -9.43 -6.99 0.53
C LEU A 168 -9.60 -8.52 0.61
N ARG A 169 -10.08 -9.17 -0.46
CA ARG A 169 -10.19 -10.64 -0.53
C ARG A 169 -8.86 -11.33 -0.23
N GLY A 170 -7.78 -10.87 -0.86
CA GLY A 170 -6.44 -11.39 -0.59
C GLY A 170 -5.80 -10.78 0.66
N TRP A 171 -6.12 -9.53 0.99
CA TRP A 171 -5.47 -8.83 2.11
C TRP A 171 -5.93 -9.36 3.47
N ILE A 172 -7.23 -9.64 3.62
CA ILE A 172 -7.84 -10.19 4.84
C ILE A 172 -7.89 -11.72 4.77
N GLY A 173 -8.19 -12.31 3.60
CA GLY A 173 -8.32 -13.76 3.45
C GLY A 173 -7.01 -14.55 3.42
N ASN A 174 -5.85 -13.89 3.51
CA ASN A 174 -4.56 -14.57 3.51
C ASN A 174 -4.20 -15.05 4.92
N ALA A 175 -4.03 -16.37 5.06
CA ALA A 175 -3.70 -17.02 6.33
C ALA A 175 -2.34 -16.61 6.94
N LYS A 176 -1.53 -15.82 6.22
CA LYS A 176 -0.26 -15.27 6.70
C LYS A 176 -0.38 -13.82 7.16
N HIS A 177 -1.55 -13.21 6.98
CA HIS A 177 -1.89 -11.92 7.51
C HIS A 177 -2.76 -12.11 8.76
N THR A 178 -2.74 -11.13 9.65
CA THR A 178 -3.68 -11.07 10.77
C THR A 178 -4.44 -9.76 10.67
N ALA A 179 -5.73 -9.87 10.41
CA ALA A 179 -6.65 -8.74 10.31
C ALA A 179 -7.50 -8.69 11.57
N LEU A 180 -7.48 -7.56 12.26
CA LEU A 180 -8.23 -7.34 13.51
C LEU A 180 -9.14 -6.12 13.34
N ALA A 181 -10.29 -6.14 14.02
CA ALA A 181 -11.22 -5.02 14.04
C ALA A 181 -11.83 -4.82 15.43
N LEU A 182 -12.27 -3.60 15.70
CA LEU A 182 -13.05 -3.24 16.88
C LEU A 182 -14.53 -3.13 16.50
N LYS A 183 -15.39 -3.91 17.18
CA LYS A 183 -16.84 -3.87 16.94
C LYS A 183 -17.47 -2.57 17.42
N GLY A 184 -18.17 -1.87 16.56
CA GLY A 184 -18.98 -0.70 16.89
C GLY A 184 -20.48 -1.01 16.90
N PRO A 185 -21.33 -0.07 17.36
CA PRO A 185 -22.79 -0.24 17.32
C PRO A 185 -23.37 -0.45 15.91
N MET A 186 -22.68 0.02 14.87
CA MET A 186 -23.13 -0.02 13.47
C MET A 186 -22.21 -0.85 12.56
N GLY A 187 -21.42 -1.78 13.11
CA GLY A 187 -20.46 -2.60 12.36
C GLY A 187 -19.10 -2.61 13.03
N ILE A 188 -18.07 -2.15 12.33
CA ILE A 188 -16.74 -1.92 12.90
C ILE A 188 -16.50 -0.41 13.03
N ARG A 189 -15.70 -0.01 14.03
CA ARG A 189 -15.25 1.38 14.21
C ARG A 189 -13.78 1.59 13.88
N GLY A 190 -13.10 0.51 13.50
CA GLY A 190 -11.72 0.51 13.06
C GLY A 190 -11.25 -0.90 12.78
N TYR A 191 -10.27 -1.01 11.89
CA TYR A 191 -9.61 -2.27 11.58
C TYR A 191 -8.18 -2.04 11.09
N GLY A 192 -7.38 -3.09 11.17
CA GLY A 192 -6.03 -3.06 10.67
C GLY A 192 -5.50 -4.44 10.40
N VAL A 193 -4.42 -4.49 9.60
CA VAL A 193 -3.81 -5.74 9.17
C VAL A 193 -2.33 -5.71 9.44
N ILE A 194 -1.81 -6.75 10.07
CA ILE A 194 -0.37 -6.97 10.22
C ILE A 194 0.06 -8.20 9.42
N ARG A 195 1.22 -8.10 8.77
CA ARG A 195 1.73 -9.16 7.90
C ARG A 195 3.26 -9.19 7.90
N PRO A 196 3.88 -10.36 7.67
CA PRO A 196 5.32 -10.46 7.55
C PRO A 196 5.82 -9.80 6.26
N CYS A 197 6.94 -9.08 6.36
CA CYS A 197 7.68 -8.53 5.23
C CYS A 197 9.13 -9.03 5.24
N LEU A 198 9.92 -8.65 4.24
CA LEU A 198 11.30 -9.12 4.11
C LEU A 198 12.12 -8.88 5.39
N GLU A 199 11.95 -7.71 6.00
CA GLU A 199 12.46 -7.39 7.32
C GLU A 199 11.28 -7.17 8.27
N GLY A 200 11.07 -8.08 9.23
CA GLY A 200 10.06 -7.95 10.28
C GLY A 200 8.61 -7.97 9.77
N HIS A 201 7.78 -7.05 10.25
CA HIS A 201 6.35 -7.01 9.97
C HIS A 201 5.88 -5.61 9.56
N LYS A 202 4.83 -5.53 8.75
CA LYS A 202 4.17 -4.28 8.39
C LYS A 202 2.73 -4.27 8.90
N ILE A 203 2.34 -3.16 9.51
CA ILE A 203 0.94 -2.84 9.77
C ILE A 203 0.45 -1.94 8.64
N GLY A 204 -0.61 -2.36 7.97
CA GLY A 204 -1.19 -1.63 6.84
C GLY A 204 -2.40 -2.38 6.24
N PRO A 205 -3.60 -1.77 6.20
CA PRO A 205 -3.90 -0.46 6.77
C PRO A 205 -3.98 -0.51 8.30
N LEU A 206 -4.03 0.67 8.91
CA LEU A 206 -4.54 0.90 10.26
C LEU A 206 -5.53 2.06 10.17
N PHE A 207 -6.83 1.72 10.12
CA PHE A 207 -7.91 2.69 9.96
C PHE A 207 -8.80 2.68 11.19
N VAL A 208 -8.99 3.85 11.80
CA VAL A 208 -9.68 4.02 13.08
C VAL A 208 -10.21 5.44 13.17
N GLN A 209 -11.29 5.65 13.91
CA GLN A 209 -11.93 6.97 14.01
C GLN A 209 -11.35 7.86 15.11
N ASP A 210 -10.50 7.32 15.99
CA ASP A 210 -9.82 8.11 17.02
C ASP A 210 -8.48 7.49 17.47
N ALA A 211 -7.68 8.30 18.16
CA ALA A 211 -6.36 7.93 18.64
C ALA A 211 -6.36 6.88 19.77
N LYS A 212 -7.48 6.70 20.48
CA LYS A 212 -7.59 5.68 21.54
C LYS A 212 -7.73 4.30 20.90
N ASP A 213 -8.65 4.17 19.95
CA ASP A 213 -8.84 2.96 19.17
C ASP A 213 -7.59 2.64 18.34
N ALA A 214 -6.88 3.65 17.84
CA ALA A 214 -5.58 3.47 17.19
C ALA A 214 -4.58 2.72 18.07
N LYS A 215 -4.41 3.15 19.33
CA LYS A 215 -3.48 2.52 20.28
C LYS A 215 -3.87 1.09 20.61
N ILE A 216 -5.16 0.85 20.84
CA ILE A 216 -5.70 -0.48 21.15
C ILE A 216 -5.42 -1.43 19.99
N LEU A 217 -5.80 -1.04 18.78
CA LEU A 217 -5.70 -1.89 17.62
C LEU A 217 -4.25 -2.09 17.16
N PHE A 218 -3.43 -1.03 17.18
CA PHE A 218 -1.99 -1.13 16.94
C PHE A 218 -1.33 -2.12 17.91
N GLY A 219 -1.63 -1.99 19.21
CA GLY A 219 -1.09 -2.90 20.22
C GLY A 219 -1.56 -4.35 20.05
N ALA A 220 -2.84 -4.56 19.75
CA ALA A 220 -3.38 -5.90 19.50
C ALA A 220 -2.74 -6.56 18.27
N LEU A 221 -2.51 -5.80 17.20
CA LEU A 221 -1.81 -6.27 16.00
C LEU A 221 -0.37 -6.66 16.34
N LEU A 222 0.36 -5.85 17.11
CA LEU A 222 1.71 -6.17 17.55
C LEU A 222 1.76 -7.48 18.35
N GLN A 223 0.84 -7.66 19.32
CA GLN A 223 0.74 -8.87 20.14
C GLN A 223 0.40 -10.13 19.34
N SER A 224 -0.30 -10.00 18.21
CA SER A 224 -0.67 -11.16 17.37
C SER A 224 0.52 -11.84 16.69
N ARG A 225 1.68 -11.17 16.62
CA ARG A 225 2.88 -11.73 16.00
C ARG A 225 3.50 -12.83 16.86
N SER A 226 4.02 -13.87 16.21
CA SER A 226 4.81 -14.90 16.88
C SER A 226 6.19 -14.40 17.31
N ASP A 227 6.76 -13.44 16.57
CA ASP A 227 8.04 -12.82 16.88
C ASP A 227 7.85 -11.36 17.29
N GLN A 228 8.08 -11.11 18.59
CA GLN A 228 7.98 -9.78 19.19
C GLN A 228 9.28 -8.97 19.09
N GLY A 229 10.41 -9.62 18.75
CA GLY A 229 11.73 -8.98 18.69
C GLY A 229 12.07 -8.34 17.34
N SER A 230 11.33 -8.66 16.27
CA SER A 230 11.53 -8.02 14.97
C SER A 230 10.91 -6.64 14.87
N LYS A 231 11.49 -5.84 13.96
CA LYS A 231 10.97 -4.53 13.59
C LYS A 231 9.52 -4.62 13.09
N VAL A 232 8.77 -3.57 13.39
CA VAL A 232 7.47 -3.29 12.80
C VAL A 232 7.54 -1.98 12.06
N TYR A 233 6.83 -1.94 10.94
CA TYR A 233 6.73 -0.79 10.06
C TYR A 233 5.29 -0.30 9.95
N LEU A 234 5.12 1.02 9.94
CA LEU A 234 3.84 1.71 9.75
C LEU A 234 4.03 2.87 8.77
N ASP A 235 3.23 2.89 7.71
CA ASP A 235 3.28 3.92 6.66
C ASP A 235 2.19 4.96 6.92
N VAL A 236 2.57 6.13 7.44
CA VAL A 236 1.65 7.15 7.97
C VAL A 236 1.49 8.32 6.99
N PRO A 237 0.27 8.76 6.66
CA PRO A 237 0.06 10.06 6.02
C PRO A 237 0.51 11.18 6.96
N GLU A 238 1.51 11.95 6.54
CA GLU A 238 2.09 13.03 7.35
C GLU A 238 1.08 14.06 7.88
N PRO A 239 -0.01 14.42 7.16
CA PRO A 239 -1.04 15.31 7.70
C PRO A 239 -1.73 14.79 8.96
N ASN A 240 -1.77 13.46 9.18
CA ASN A 240 -2.36 12.89 10.39
C ASN A 240 -1.36 12.93 11.55
N GLN A 241 -1.38 14.05 12.29
CA GLN A 241 -0.47 14.25 13.42
C GLN A 241 -0.67 13.20 14.53
N ALA A 242 -1.90 12.72 14.75
CA ALA A 242 -2.18 11.69 15.76
C ALA A 242 -1.50 10.35 15.42
N ALA A 243 -1.45 10.00 14.13
CA ALA A 243 -0.74 8.82 13.64
C ALA A 243 0.79 8.97 13.72
N VAL A 244 1.32 10.15 13.41
CA VAL A 244 2.74 10.47 13.60
C VAL A 244 3.12 10.38 15.08
N ASP A 245 2.27 10.88 15.97
CA ASP A 245 2.50 10.84 17.42
C ASP A 245 2.39 9.41 17.97
N LEU A 246 1.50 8.58 17.43
CA LEU A 246 1.44 7.15 17.75
C LEU A 246 2.79 6.46 17.46
N ALA A 247 3.32 6.63 16.25
CA ALA A 247 4.60 6.03 15.87
C ALA A 247 5.76 6.52 16.76
N LYS A 248 5.83 7.84 17.03
CA LYS A 248 6.87 8.43 17.89
C LYS A 248 6.77 7.98 19.34
N MET A 249 5.56 7.85 19.88
CA MET A 249 5.32 7.36 21.26
C MET A 249 5.86 5.95 21.47
N HIS A 250 5.83 5.12 20.42
CA HIS A 250 6.39 3.78 20.41
C HIS A 250 7.89 3.73 20.03
N GLY A 251 8.57 4.88 19.97
CA GLY A 251 10.00 4.95 19.68
C GLY A 251 10.39 4.57 18.25
N MET A 252 9.42 4.55 17.32
CA MET A 252 9.70 4.25 15.91
C MET A 252 10.42 5.43 15.26
N ALA A 253 11.42 5.15 14.43
CA ALA A 253 12.17 6.13 13.67
C ALA A 253 11.60 6.26 12.25
N GLN A 254 11.69 7.45 11.66
CA GLN A 254 11.42 7.64 10.24
C GLN A 254 12.54 6.97 9.41
N GLU A 255 12.18 6.04 8.54
CA GLU A 255 13.14 5.27 7.73
C GLU A 255 13.00 5.53 6.23
N PHE A 256 11.82 5.95 5.76
CA PHE A 256 11.55 6.21 4.34
C PHE A 256 10.39 7.20 4.16
N GLU A 257 10.28 7.81 2.99
CA GLU A 257 9.14 8.66 2.66
C GLU A 257 8.81 8.66 1.17
N THR A 258 7.54 8.90 0.88
CA THR A 258 7.00 9.09 -0.47
C THR A 258 6.13 10.34 -0.51
N ALA A 259 5.88 10.83 -1.72
CA ALA A 259 4.87 11.84 -2.00
C ALA A 259 3.65 11.17 -2.60
N ARG A 260 2.50 11.28 -1.91
CA ARG A 260 1.19 11.02 -2.51
C ARG A 260 0.96 12.06 -3.58
N MET A 261 0.71 11.61 -4.81
CA MET A 261 0.41 12.49 -5.94
C MET A 261 -0.78 11.98 -6.73
N TYR A 262 -1.51 12.90 -7.37
CA TYR A 262 -2.66 12.56 -8.22
C TYR A 262 -2.56 13.24 -9.58
N LYS A 263 -2.89 12.52 -10.64
CA LYS A 263 -3.22 13.08 -11.95
C LYS A 263 -4.74 13.09 -12.09
N GLY A 264 -5.31 14.27 -12.35
CA GLY A 264 -6.75 14.49 -12.27
C GLY A 264 -7.19 14.99 -10.88
N PRO A 265 -8.50 15.13 -10.62
CA PRO A 265 -9.00 15.61 -9.33
C PRO A 265 -8.55 14.70 -8.18
N ALA A 266 -7.86 15.27 -7.18
CA ALA A 266 -7.46 14.52 -6.00
C ALA A 266 -8.71 14.09 -5.20
N PRO A 267 -8.77 12.84 -4.72
CA PRO A 267 -9.88 12.38 -3.89
C PRO A 267 -9.86 13.07 -2.52
N GLU A 268 -11.05 13.38 -2.00
CA GLU A 268 -11.23 13.93 -0.65
C GLU A 268 -11.26 12.78 0.38
N LEU A 269 -10.07 12.35 0.81
CA LEU A 269 -9.91 11.31 1.83
C LEU A 269 -9.92 11.89 3.24
N ASP A 270 -10.48 11.13 4.19
CA ASP A 270 -10.45 11.47 5.62
C ASP A 270 -9.12 11.02 6.24
N LEU A 271 -8.07 11.82 6.03
CA LEU A 271 -6.71 11.49 6.48
C LEU A 271 -6.60 11.36 8.00
N ASP A 272 -7.46 12.03 8.77
CA ASP A 272 -7.46 11.96 10.24
C ASP A 272 -7.76 10.54 10.75
N ASN A 273 -8.49 9.76 9.95
CA ASN A 273 -8.87 8.37 10.25
C ASN A 273 -7.92 7.32 9.64
N ILE A 274 -6.88 7.76 8.94
CA ILE A 274 -5.86 6.91 8.31
C ILE A 274 -4.57 6.96 9.14
N PHE A 275 -4.42 6.02 10.07
CA PHE A 275 -3.23 5.90 10.91
C PHE A 275 -2.11 5.11 10.24
N GLY A 276 -2.46 4.30 9.24
CA GLY A 276 -1.50 3.64 8.35
C GLY A 276 -2.18 3.31 7.03
N ILE A 277 -1.55 3.65 5.91
CA ILE A 277 -2.05 3.27 4.58
C ILE A 277 -1.88 1.75 4.35
N SER A 278 -2.56 1.21 3.34
CA SER A 278 -2.45 -0.23 3.05
C SER A 278 -1.08 -0.61 2.50
N SER A 279 -0.59 0.14 1.49
CA SER A 279 0.71 -0.09 0.85
C SER A 279 1.11 1.12 -0.02
N PHE A 280 2.41 1.36 -0.24
CA PHE A 280 2.85 2.36 -1.23
C PHE A 280 2.60 1.89 -2.66
N GLU A 281 2.56 0.58 -2.87
CA GLU A 281 2.54 -0.02 -4.19
C GLU A 281 1.17 0.07 -4.86
N LEU A 282 0.10 -0.01 -4.06
CA LEU A 282 -1.29 -0.06 -4.53
C LEU A 282 -2.19 1.03 -3.90
N GLY A 283 -1.67 1.84 -2.97
CA GLY A 283 -2.41 2.93 -2.34
C GLY A 283 -2.80 2.68 -0.89
#